data_AF-A0A7S1EHS4-F1
#
_entry.id   AF-A0A7S1EHS4-F1
#
_cell.length_a   1.000
_cell.length_b   1.000
_cell.length_c   1.000
_cell.angle_alpha   90.00
_cell.angle_beta   90.00
_cell.angle_gamma   90.00
#
_symmetry.space_group_name_H-M   'P 1'
#
loop_
_entity.id
_entity.type
_entity.pdbx_description
1 polymer ?
#
loop_
_entity_poly.entity_id
_entity_poly.type
_entity_poly.pdbx_seq_one_letter_code
_entity_poly.pdbx_strand_id
1 'polypeptide(L)'
;TLLGLGFTGQVFEDRFLIADVRLAPGARPRGLDPARPERWFWFDPPFHPGQSVLLHAQADGLWRIDFQLGRDADVEAEKQPERIKARVAAMLDGAPFELAWSSIYQFACRRAERFCVGRVLL
;
A
#
# COMPACT_ATOMS: atom_id res chain seq x y z
N THR A 1 3.41 -28.55 -0.75
CA THR A 1 3.67 -27.86 -2.03
C THR A 1 3.95 -28.90 -3.11
N LEU A 2 3.62 -28.65 -4.38
CA LEU A 2 3.75 -29.63 -5.48
C LEU A 2 5.18 -30.20 -5.65
N LEU A 3 6.20 -29.44 -5.25
CA LEU A 3 7.62 -29.83 -5.30
C LEU A 3 8.22 -30.24 -3.94
N GLY A 4 7.43 -30.24 -2.87
CA GLY A 4 7.90 -30.54 -1.50
C GLY A 4 8.94 -29.56 -0.94
N LEU A 5 9.17 -28.41 -1.58
CA LEU A 5 10.14 -27.41 -1.12
C LEU A 5 9.58 -26.54 0.01
N GLY A 6 10.43 -26.28 1.01
CA GLY A 6 10.23 -25.27 2.03
C GLY A 6 10.65 -23.86 1.58
N PHE A 7 10.04 -22.86 2.21
CA PHE A 7 10.45 -21.46 2.12
C PHE A 7 10.87 -21.00 3.53
N THR A 8 12.16 -20.86 3.77
CA THR A 8 12.68 -20.45 5.10
C THR A 8 12.74 -18.93 5.19
N GLY A 9 12.71 -18.40 6.41
CA GLY A 9 12.81 -16.96 6.68
C GLY A 9 11.78 -16.45 7.68
N GLN A 10 11.46 -15.16 7.59
CA GLN A 10 10.66 -14.43 8.58
C GLN A 10 9.41 -13.82 7.94
N VAL A 11 8.30 -13.87 8.67
CA VAL A 11 7.08 -13.12 8.35
C VAL A 11 6.97 -11.98 9.36
N PHE A 12 6.62 -10.80 8.87
CA PHE A 12 6.30 -9.65 9.70
C PHE A 12 4.78 -9.59 9.83
N GLU A 13 4.30 -9.33 11.04
CA GLU A 13 2.87 -9.42 11.34
C GLU A 13 2.10 -8.17 10.92
N ASP A 14 2.81 -7.05 10.72
CA ASP A 14 2.20 -5.82 10.26
C ASP A 14 1.62 -5.96 8.86
N ARG A 15 0.42 -5.40 8.72
CA ARG A 15 -0.34 -5.34 7.48
C ARG A 15 -0.28 -3.93 6.90
N PHE A 16 -0.40 -3.85 5.59
CA PHE A 16 -0.29 -2.61 4.84
C PHE A 16 -1.39 -2.56 3.79
N LEU A 17 -1.99 -1.39 3.60
CA LEU A 17 -2.97 -1.10 2.55
C LEU A 17 -2.32 -0.18 1.53
N ILE A 18 -2.22 -0.65 0.28
CA ILE A 18 -1.88 0.18 -0.86
C ILE A 18 -3.14 0.59 -1.59
N ALA A 19 -3.22 1.88 -1.91
CA ALA A 19 -4.29 2.47 -2.69
C ALA A 19 -3.69 3.34 -3.79
N ASP A 20 -4.07 3.07 -5.04
CA ASP A 20 -3.74 3.91 -6.18
C ASP A 20 -4.90 4.83 -6.48
N VAL A 21 -4.61 6.12 -6.57
CA VAL A 21 -5.63 7.14 -6.75
C VAL A 21 -5.27 8.11 -7.87
N ARG A 22 -6.30 8.58 -8.57
CA ARG A 22 -6.20 9.72 -9.49
C ARG A 22 -6.79 10.92 -8.79
N LEU A 23 -6.01 12.00 -8.68
CA LEU A 23 -6.54 13.28 -8.19
C LEU A 23 -7.46 13.88 -9.26
N ALA A 24 -8.55 14.52 -8.84
CA ALA A 24 -9.39 15.26 -9.78
C ALA A 24 -8.59 16.37 -10.48
N PRO A 25 -8.96 16.77 -11.72
CA PRO A 25 -8.31 17.86 -12.42
C PRO A 25 -8.24 19.14 -11.56
N GLY A 26 -7.05 19.73 -11.45
CA GLY A 26 -6.81 20.94 -10.65
C GLY A 26 -6.70 20.72 -9.14
N ALA A 27 -6.98 19.53 -8.61
CA ALA A 27 -6.78 19.24 -7.19
C ALA A 27 -5.28 19.26 -6.84
N ARG A 28 -4.95 19.91 -5.73
CA ARG A 28 -3.59 20.08 -5.20
C ARG A 28 -3.56 19.93 -3.66
N PRO A 29 -4.03 18.81 -3.10
CA PRO A 29 -4.15 18.64 -1.64
C PRO A 29 -2.78 18.67 -0.97
N ARG A 30 -2.66 19.40 0.14
CA ARG A 30 -1.43 19.53 0.96
C ARG A 30 -0.13 19.74 0.15
N GLY A 31 -0.19 20.47 -0.98
CA GLY A 31 0.98 20.73 -1.82
C GLY A 31 1.33 19.63 -2.82
N LEU A 32 0.51 18.57 -2.93
CA LEU A 32 0.65 17.55 -3.96
C LEU A 32 0.38 18.14 -5.33
N ASP A 33 1.45 18.33 -6.11
CA ASP A 33 1.38 18.82 -7.48
C ASP A 33 1.73 17.70 -8.47
N PRO A 34 0.75 17.20 -9.25
CA PRO A 34 1.01 16.34 -10.41
C PRO A 34 2.11 16.85 -11.36
N ALA A 35 2.32 18.17 -11.46
CA ALA A 35 3.39 18.73 -12.29
C ALA A 35 4.77 18.71 -11.61
N ARG A 36 4.83 18.53 -10.28
CA ARG A 36 6.06 18.47 -9.48
C ARG A 36 5.91 17.36 -8.44
N PRO A 37 5.97 16.10 -8.87
CA PRO A 37 5.70 14.99 -7.98
C PRO A 37 6.79 14.87 -6.92
N GLU A 38 6.36 14.81 -5.66
CA GLU A 38 7.24 14.55 -4.52
C GLU A 38 6.89 13.21 -3.88
N ARG A 39 7.91 12.59 -3.25
CA ARG A 39 7.74 11.36 -2.47
C ARG A 39 7.77 11.71 -1.00
N TRP A 40 6.69 11.45 -0.29
CA TRP A 40 6.55 11.81 1.12
C TRP A 40 6.42 10.55 1.97
N PHE A 41 7.04 10.57 3.13
CA PHE A 41 6.94 9.51 4.11
C PHE A 41 6.66 10.14 5.47
N TRP A 42 5.50 9.84 6.02
CA TRP A 42 5.08 10.37 7.32
C TRP A 42 5.25 9.30 8.40
N PHE A 43 5.75 9.76 9.55
CA PHE A 43 5.71 9.02 10.80
C PHE A 43 4.61 9.64 11.66
N ASP A 44 3.61 8.84 12.05
CA ASP A 44 2.50 9.27 12.92
C ASP A 44 1.79 10.56 12.44
N PRO A 45 1.28 10.60 11.19
CA PRO A 45 0.57 11.77 10.70
C PRO A 45 -0.81 11.92 11.39
N PRO A 46 -1.31 13.15 11.53
CA PRO A 46 -2.59 13.42 12.21
C PRO A 46 -3.82 12.81 11.52
N PHE A 47 -3.71 12.49 10.22
CA PHE A 47 -4.77 11.83 9.44
C PHE A 47 -4.71 10.30 9.52
N HIS A 48 -3.64 9.73 10.08
CA HIS A 48 -3.46 8.28 10.25
C HIS A 48 -2.59 8.01 11.50
N PRO A 49 -3.13 8.23 12.70
CA PRO A 49 -2.35 8.22 13.94
C PRO A 49 -1.77 6.85 14.31
N GLY A 50 -0.62 6.86 14.98
CA GLY A 50 0.10 5.70 15.50
C GLY A 50 0.86 4.90 14.44
N GLN A 51 0.81 5.31 13.17
CA GLN A 51 1.25 4.49 12.04
C GLN A 51 1.95 5.33 10.97
N SER A 52 2.66 4.68 10.05
CA SER A 52 3.33 5.34 8.93
C SER A 52 2.47 5.37 7.67
N VAL A 53 2.72 6.38 6.84
CA VAL A 53 2.13 6.49 5.50
C VAL A 53 3.22 6.86 4.50
N LEU A 54 3.24 6.20 3.36
CA LEU A 54 4.09 6.54 2.22
C LEU A 54 3.21 7.03 1.07
N LEU A 55 3.64 8.09 0.40
CA LEU A 55 3.09 8.55 -0.86
C LEU A 55 4.18 8.60 -1.91
N HIS A 56 3.87 8.10 -3.11
CA HIS A 56 4.70 8.36 -4.28
C HIS A 56 3.87 8.42 -5.56
N ALA A 57 4.29 9.28 -6.48
CA ALA A 57 3.72 9.30 -7.82
C ALA A 57 4.09 8.02 -8.60
N GLN A 58 3.18 7.63 -9.49
CA GLN A 58 3.35 6.55 -10.45
C GLN A 58 3.16 7.09 -11.88
N ALA A 59 3.30 6.20 -12.87
CA ALA A 59 2.97 6.52 -14.25
C ALA A 59 1.50 6.90 -14.41
N ASP A 60 1.20 7.56 -15.54
CA ASP A 60 -0.16 7.89 -15.96
C ASP A 60 -0.94 8.78 -14.98
N GLY A 61 -0.27 9.56 -14.13
CA GLY A 61 -0.93 10.47 -13.18
C GLY A 61 -1.60 9.77 -11.99
N LEU A 62 -1.22 8.51 -11.74
CA LEU A 62 -1.60 7.79 -10.52
C LEU A 62 -0.68 8.18 -9.35
N TRP A 63 -1.25 8.16 -8.16
CA TRP A 63 -0.54 8.31 -6.91
C TRP A 63 -0.77 7.06 -6.08
N ARG A 64 0.32 6.42 -5.64
CA ARG A 64 0.23 5.31 -4.71
C ARG A 64 0.43 5.80 -3.30
N ILE A 65 -0.52 5.45 -2.46
CA ILE A 65 -0.51 5.67 -1.02
C ILE A 65 -0.41 4.31 -0.35
N ASP A 66 0.53 4.16 0.57
CA ASP A 66 0.73 2.97 1.38
C ASP A 66 0.51 3.33 2.85
N PHE A 67 -0.55 2.76 3.45
CA PHE A 67 -0.89 2.93 4.85
C PHE A 67 -0.47 1.69 5.62
N GLN A 68 0.39 1.84 6.63
CA GLN A 68 0.56 0.80 7.64
C GLN A 68 -0.77 0.63 8.40
N LEU A 69 -1.27 -0.60 8.55
CA LEU A 69 -2.51 -0.89 9.28
C LEU A 69 -2.25 -1.55 10.65
N GLY A 70 -1.04 -2.07 10.85
CA GLY A 70 -0.64 -2.77 12.07
C GLY A 70 -1.06 -4.23 12.09
N ARG A 71 -0.50 -4.99 13.04
CA ARG A 71 -0.67 -6.45 13.12
C ARG A 71 -2.10 -6.94 13.38
N ASP A 72 -2.89 -6.16 14.10
CA ASP A 72 -4.24 -6.52 14.54
C ASP A 72 -5.35 -6.06 13.56
N ALA A 73 -4.99 -5.51 12.40
CA ALA A 73 -5.94 -4.95 11.45
C ALA A 73 -6.84 -6.01 10.82
N ASP A 74 -8.15 -5.88 10.89
CA ASP A 74 -9.09 -6.78 10.21
C ASP A 74 -9.02 -6.59 8.69
N VAL A 75 -8.45 -7.58 7.98
CA VAL A 75 -8.25 -7.52 6.52
C VAL A 75 -9.56 -7.39 5.75
N GLU A 76 -10.62 -8.08 6.19
CA GLU A 76 -11.88 -8.10 5.44
C GLU A 76 -12.63 -6.78 5.63
N ALA A 77 -12.55 -6.18 6.83
CA ALA A 77 -13.00 -4.81 7.03
C ALA A 77 -12.17 -3.83 6.19
N GLU A 78 -10.84 -3.87 6.26
CA GLU A 78 -9.96 -2.91 5.59
C GLU A 78 -10.00 -2.99 4.05
N LYS A 79 -10.47 -4.11 3.47
CA LYS A 79 -10.75 -4.24 2.02
C LYS A 79 -12.01 -3.51 1.57
N GLN A 80 -12.89 -3.10 2.47
CA GLN A 80 -14.14 -2.43 2.10
C GLN A 80 -13.83 -1.10 1.41
N PRO A 81 -14.30 -0.88 0.16
CA PRO A 81 -13.95 0.32 -0.61
C PRO A 81 -14.23 1.64 0.13
N GLU A 82 -15.26 1.67 0.97
CA GLU A 82 -15.74 2.82 1.73
C GLU A 82 -14.74 3.18 2.84
N ARG A 83 -14.13 2.18 3.49
CA ARG A 83 -13.07 2.38 4.48
C ARG A 83 -11.78 2.87 3.81
N ILE A 84 -11.43 2.28 2.67
CA ILE A 84 -10.27 2.70 1.87
C ILE A 84 -10.43 4.15 1.44
N LYS A 85 -11.59 4.50 0.85
CA LYS A 85 -11.89 5.87 0.41
C LYS A 85 -11.90 6.85 1.59
N ALA A 86 -12.49 6.49 2.74
CA ALA A 86 -12.48 7.35 3.92
C ALA A 86 -11.04 7.65 4.40
N ARG A 87 -10.18 6.62 4.41
CA ARG A 87 -8.77 6.76 4.80
C ARG A 87 -8.00 7.67 3.84
N VAL A 88 -8.15 7.47 2.54
CA VAL A 88 -7.54 8.34 1.52
C VAL A 88 -8.08 9.78 1.64
N ALA A 89 -9.40 9.95 1.81
CA ALA A 89 -10.01 11.27 1.93
C ALA A 89 -9.47 12.05 3.13
N ALA A 90 -9.22 11.38 4.26
CA ALA A 90 -8.63 12.00 5.44
C ALA A 90 -7.20 12.52 5.16
N MET A 91 -6.40 11.76 4.42
CA MET A 91 -5.06 12.19 4.00
C MET A 91 -5.11 13.38 3.02
N LEU A 92 -6.01 13.31 2.04
CA LEU A 92 -6.16 14.32 0.99
C LEU A 92 -6.98 15.55 1.43
N ASP A 93 -7.32 15.66 2.71
CA ASP A 93 -8.08 16.78 3.29
C ASP A 93 -9.41 17.04 2.54
N GLY A 94 -10.10 15.96 2.17
CA GLY A 94 -11.38 16.01 1.45
C GLY A 94 -11.28 16.35 -0.03
N ALA A 95 -10.08 16.50 -0.60
CA ALA A 95 -9.94 16.73 -2.04
C ALA A 95 -10.50 15.54 -2.85
N PRO A 96 -11.24 15.80 -3.95
CA PRO A 96 -11.85 14.75 -4.75
C PRO A 96 -10.80 13.90 -5.47
N PHE A 97 -11.01 12.59 -5.46
CA PHE A 97 -10.15 11.60 -6.09
C PHE A 97 -10.97 10.41 -6.60
N GLU A 98 -10.38 9.66 -7.51
CA GLU A 98 -10.85 8.35 -7.95
C GLU A 98 -9.94 7.27 -7.38
N LEU A 99 -10.51 6.24 -6.76
CA LEU A 99 -9.78 5.04 -6.36
C LEU A 99 -9.66 4.10 -7.56
N ALA A 100 -8.46 3.99 -8.12
CA ALA A 100 -8.19 3.16 -9.29
C ALA A 100 -7.95 1.69 -8.91
N TRP A 101 -7.23 1.46 -7.81
CA TRP A 101 -6.89 0.11 -7.35
C TRP A 101 -6.52 0.11 -5.87
N SER A 102 -6.67 -1.04 -5.21
CA SER A 102 -6.21 -1.23 -3.84
C SER A 102 -5.86 -2.68 -3.55
N SER A 103 -4.94 -2.90 -2.61
CA SER A 103 -4.61 -4.23 -2.08
C SER A 103 -4.08 -4.15 -0.65
N ILE A 104 -4.26 -5.24 0.10
CA ILE A 104 -3.65 -5.42 1.41
C ILE A 104 -2.56 -6.47 1.32
N TYR A 105 -1.41 -6.17 1.91
CA TYR A 105 -0.28 -7.08 1.95
C TYR A 105 0.39 -7.12 3.33
N GLN A 106 1.23 -8.12 3.51
CA GLN A 106 2.10 -8.27 4.67
C GLN A 106 3.52 -8.53 4.19
N PHE A 107 4.52 -8.06 4.93
CA PHE A 107 5.91 -8.31 4.57
C PHE A 107 6.34 -9.72 4.99
N ALA A 108 7.06 -10.39 4.10
CA ALA A 108 7.74 -11.63 4.41
C ALA A 108 9.09 -11.67 3.71
N CYS A 109 10.15 -11.92 4.48
CA CYS A 109 11.47 -12.23 3.96
C CYS A 109 11.61 -13.74 3.90
N ARG A 110 11.27 -14.35 2.76
CA ARG A 110 11.34 -15.80 2.58
C ARG A 110 12.11 -16.17 1.33
N ARG A 111 12.82 -17.31 1.39
CA ARG A 111 13.59 -17.85 0.26
C ARG A 111 13.30 -19.34 0.08
N ALA A 112 13.13 -19.77 -1.16
CA ALA A 112 13.07 -21.18 -1.49
C ALA A 112 14.40 -21.85 -1.13
N GLU A 113 14.34 -23.05 -0.56
CA GLU A 113 15.55 -23.82 -0.23
C GLU A 113 16.39 -24.12 -1.48
N ARG A 114 15.72 -24.42 -2.61
CA ARG A 114 16.31 -24.70 -3.92
C ARG A 114 15.48 -24.02 -5.02
N PHE A 115 16.16 -23.53 -6.05
CA PHE A 115 15.54 -22.86 -7.20
C PHE A 115 15.37 -23.78 -8.42
N CYS A 116 16.05 -24.93 -8.43
CA CYS A 116 15.96 -25.92 -9.50
C CYS A 116 15.63 -27.29 -8.91
N VAL A 117 14.56 -27.91 -9.39
CA VAL A 117 14.13 -29.27 -9.03
C VAL A 117 13.91 -30.06 -10.30
N GLY A 118 14.91 -30.83 -10.71
CA GLY A 118 14.90 -31.56 -11.98
C GLY A 118 14.85 -30.61 -13.18
N ARG A 119 13.68 -30.51 -13.83
CA ARG A 119 13.42 -29.63 -14.99
C ARG A 119 12.57 -28.41 -14.65
N VAL A 120 12.26 -28.19 -13.37
CA VAL A 120 11.41 -27.08 -12.90
C VAL A 120 12.28 -26.03 -12.22
N LEU A 121 12.12 -24.77 -12.63
CA LEU A 121 12.75 -23.60 -12.01
C LEU A 121 11.72 -22.75 -11.28
N LEU A 122 12.13 -22.13 -10.17
CA LEU A 122 11.34 -21.18 -9.37
C LEU A 122 11.89 -19.75 -9.50
#